data_AF-L7UBF0-F1
#
_entry.id   AF-L7UBF0-F1
#
_cell.length_a   1.000
_cell.length_b   1.000
_cell.length_c   1.000
_cell.angle_alpha   90.00
_cell.angle_beta   90.00
_cell.angle_gamma   90.00
#
_symmetry.space_group_name_H-M   'P 1'
#
loop_
_entity.id
_entity.type
_entity.pdbx_description
1 polymer ?
#
loop_
_entity_poly.entity_id
_entity_poly.type
_entity_poly.pdbx_seq_one_letter_code
_entity_poly.pdbx_strand_id
1 'polypeptide(L)'
;MTPAARVEMEARADRALRRGELAEALHLYETLAHAFPQDTVLGDKLAQLRESLQPLELQTLEASRPPEEPELPLGPSSPAQEGERLFALGDYVGAAAAYRRALQERPDNELFKERLIELFRMAREMPLQSPTDKALPKAPQPRLQALLDRVASRRRLKRD
;
A
#
# COMPACT_ATOMS: atom_id res chain seq x y z
N MET A 1 -4.04 -10.44 -15.20
CA MET A 1 -5.48 -10.12 -15.21
C MET A 1 -6.21 -11.09 -16.12
N THR A 2 -7.36 -11.66 -15.74
CA THR A 2 -8.08 -12.62 -16.59
C THR A 2 -8.90 -11.91 -17.68
N PRO A 3 -9.24 -12.57 -18.81
CA PRO A 3 -10.09 -11.98 -19.84
C PRO A 3 -11.47 -11.53 -19.33
N ALA A 4 -12.05 -12.29 -18.38
CA ALA A 4 -13.31 -11.92 -17.74
C ALA A 4 -13.16 -10.65 -16.87
N ALA A 5 -12.09 -10.55 -16.09
CA ALA A 5 -11.79 -9.36 -15.29
C ALA A 5 -11.53 -8.12 -16.17
N ARG A 6 -10.99 -8.31 -17.39
CA ARG A 6 -10.85 -7.23 -18.40
C ARG A 6 -12.18 -6.66 -18.82
N VAL A 7 -13.07 -7.51 -19.29
CA VAL A 7 -14.39 -7.07 -19.78
C VAL A 7 -15.17 -6.37 -18.67
N GLU A 8 -15.10 -6.90 -17.44
CA GLU A 8 -15.76 -6.30 -16.29
C GLU A 8 -15.20 -4.91 -15.95
N MET A 9 -13.86 -4.78 -15.95
CA MET A 9 -13.18 -3.52 -15.64
C MET A 9 -13.41 -2.47 -16.73
N GLU A 10 -13.40 -2.86 -18.00
CA GLU A 10 -13.75 -1.99 -19.12
C GLU A 10 -15.21 -1.50 -19.03
N ALA A 11 -16.14 -2.41 -18.76
CA ALA A 11 -17.54 -2.04 -18.55
C ALA A 11 -17.74 -1.10 -17.35
N ARG A 12 -16.89 -1.22 -16.31
CA ARG A 12 -16.87 -0.29 -15.18
C ARG A 12 -16.34 1.08 -15.58
N ALA A 13 -15.24 1.14 -16.34
CA ALA A 13 -14.67 2.38 -16.87
C ALA A 13 -15.69 3.14 -17.72
N ASP A 14 -16.40 2.44 -18.61
CA ASP A 14 -17.47 3.01 -19.42
C ASP A 14 -18.64 3.56 -18.61
N ARG A 15 -19.01 2.88 -17.51
CA ARG A 15 -20.05 3.37 -16.60
C ARG A 15 -19.62 4.64 -15.88
N ALA A 16 -18.38 4.69 -15.38
CA ALA A 16 -17.83 5.87 -14.72
C ALA A 16 -17.79 7.06 -15.69
N LEU A 17 -17.35 6.84 -16.92
CA LEU A 17 -17.32 7.87 -17.96
C LEU A 17 -18.72 8.43 -18.25
N ARG A 18 -19.73 7.56 -18.43
CA ARG A 18 -21.13 7.97 -18.65
C ARG A 18 -21.72 8.77 -17.49
N ARG A 19 -21.21 8.58 -16.26
CA ARG A 19 -21.66 9.29 -15.05
C ARG A 19 -20.92 10.61 -14.82
N GLY A 20 -19.90 10.92 -15.64
CA GLY A 20 -19.02 12.06 -15.40
C GLY A 20 -18.03 11.84 -14.26
N GLU A 21 -17.83 10.59 -13.81
CA GLU A 21 -16.84 10.21 -12.81
C GLU A 21 -15.44 10.14 -13.47
N LEU A 22 -14.96 11.29 -13.99
CA LEU A 22 -13.79 11.37 -14.88
C LEU A 22 -12.51 10.85 -14.21
N ALA A 23 -12.33 11.06 -12.90
CA ALA A 23 -11.19 10.54 -12.13
C ALA A 23 -11.16 9.01 -12.11
N GLU A 24 -12.31 8.39 -11.83
CA GLU A 24 -12.45 6.93 -11.77
C GLU A 24 -12.31 6.31 -13.16
N ALA A 25 -12.94 6.93 -14.18
CA ALA A 25 -12.82 6.50 -15.56
C ALA A 25 -11.36 6.54 -16.04
N LEU A 26 -10.65 7.63 -15.78
CA LEU A 26 -9.24 7.80 -16.16
C LEU A 26 -8.36 6.74 -15.50
N HIS A 27 -8.52 6.52 -14.19
CA HIS A 27 -7.76 5.51 -13.46
C HIS A 27 -7.99 4.09 -14.02
N LEU A 28 -9.25 3.70 -14.25
CA LEU A 28 -9.58 2.37 -14.78
C LEU A 28 -9.02 2.15 -16.19
N TYR A 29 -9.06 3.18 -17.04
CA TYR A 29 -8.47 3.12 -18.38
C TYR A 29 -6.94 3.04 -18.35
N GLU A 30 -6.28 3.75 -17.43
CA GLU A 30 -4.84 3.64 -17.21
C GLU A 30 -4.43 2.24 -16.75
N THR A 31 -5.16 1.66 -15.79
CA THR A 31 -4.92 0.28 -15.32
C THR A 31 -5.11 -0.74 -16.45
N LEU A 32 -6.15 -0.57 -17.29
CA LEU A 32 -6.39 -1.40 -18.46
C LEU A 32 -5.26 -1.30 -19.48
N ALA A 33 -4.83 -0.09 -19.82
CA ALA A 33 -3.75 0.15 -20.78
C ALA A 33 -2.40 -0.39 -20.27
N HIS A 34 -2.11 -0.28 -18.98
CA HIS A 34 -0.91 -0.88 -18.37
C HIS A 34 -0.94 -2.41 -18.39
N ALA A 35 -2.09 -3.02 -18.12
CA ALA A 35 -2.24 -4.47 -18.12
C ALA A 35 -2.21 -5.09 -19.53
N PHE A 36 -2.58 -4.31 -20.56
CA PHE A 36 -2.66 -4.76 -21.96
C PHE A 36 -2.00 -3.76 -22.91
N PRO A 37 -0.66 -3.60 -22.87
CA PRO A 37 0.04 -2.57 -23.65
C PRO A 37 0.00 -2.77 -25.17
N GLN A 38 -0.37 -3.97 -25.65
CA GLN A 38 -0.52 -4.28 -27.07
C GLN A 38 -1.92 -3.95 -27.62
N ASP A 39 -2.86 -3.59 -26.75
CA ASP A 39 -4.23 -3.27 -27.13
C ASP A 39 -4.36 -1.79 -27.46
N THR A 40 -4.28 -1.48 -28.76
CA THR A 40 -4.36 -0.11 -29.25
C THR A 40 -5.72 0.53 -28.97
N VAL A 41 -6.80 -0.25 -28.87
CA VAL A 41 -8.15 0.26 -28.59
C VAL A 41 -8.22 0.89 -27.21
N LEU A 42 -7.57 0.29 -26.21
CA LEU A 42 -7.50 0.84 -24.85
C LEU A 42 -6.63 2.10 -24.79
N GLY A 43 -5.52 2.10 -25.55
CA GLY A 43 -4.67 3.29 -25.70
C GLY A 43 -5.42 4.46 -26.32
N ASP A 44 -6.18 4.22 -27.39
CA ASP A 44 -6.97 5.23 -28.10
C ASP A 44 -8.08 5.81 -27.21
N LYS A 45 -8.79 4.94 -26.46
CA LYS A 45 -9.82 5.38 -25.49
C LYS A 45 -9.22 6.26 -24.39
N LEU A 46 -8.06 5.89 -23.86
CA LEU A 46 -7.36 6.68 -22.85
C LEU A 46 -6.88 8.03 -23.41
N ALA A 47 -6.38 8.05 -24.64
CA ALA A 47 -5.95 9.27 -25.32
C ALA A 47 -7.14 10.22 -25.55
N GLN A 48 -8.27 9.72 -26.06
CA GLN A 48 -9.49 10.50 -26.26
C GLN A 48 -10.04 11.07 -24.95
N LEU A 49 -10.02 10.27 -23.88
CA LEU A 49 -10.42 10.75 -22.55
C LEU A 49 -9.50 11.87 -22.06
N ARG A 50 -8.19 11.74 -22.22
CA ARG A 50 -7.22 12.78 -21.85
C ARG A 50 -7.36 14.04 -22.69
N GLU A 51 -7.65 13.92 -23.98
CA GLU A 51 -7.90 15.06 -24.87
C GLU A 51 -9.18 15.81 -24.50
N SER A 52 -10.20 15.10 -24.00
CA SER A 52 -11.44 15.72 -23.52
C SER A 52 -11.27 16.51 -22.21
N LEU A 53 -10.19 16.28 -21.48
CA LEU A 53 -9.89 16.94 -20.21
C LEU A 53 -8.94 18.12 -20.45
N GLN A 54 -9.27 19.29 -19.91
CA GLN A 54 -8.36 20.42 -19.91
C GLN A 54 -7.12 20.11 -19.04
N PRO A 55 -5.95 20.72 -19.32
CA PRO A 55 -4.74 20.48 -18.52
C PRO A 55 -4.91 20.73 -17.01
N LEU A 56 -5.76 21.68 -16.63
CA LEU A 56 -6.07 21.97 -15.22
C LEU A 56 -6.99 20.90 -14.61
N GLU A 57 -7.92 20.34 -15.38
CA GLU A 57 -8.78 19.23 -14.97
C GLU A 57 -7.94 17.97 -14.76
N LEU A 58 -6.97 17.69 -15.64
CA LEU A 58 -6.03 16.59 -15.45
C LEU A 58 -5.24 16.73 -14.14
N GLN A 59 -4.66 17.90 -13.88
CA GLN A 59 -3.91 18.15 -12.64
C GLN A 59 -4.79 18.05 -11.40
N THR A 60 -6.02 18.54 -11.44
CA THR A 60 -6.94 18.45 -10.31
C THR A 60 -7.41 17.01 -10.07
N LEU A 61 -7.61 16.22 -11.12
CA LEU A 61 -7.92 14.79 -11.02
C LEU A 61 -6.74 13.97 -10.50
N GLU A 62 -5.51 14.29 -10.91
CA GLU A 62 -4.29 13.69 -10.36
C GLU A 62 -4.09 14.04 -8.89
N ALA A 63 -4.33 15.30 -8.50
CA ALA A 63 -4.22 15.75 -7.12
C ALA A 63 -5.33 15.20 -6.20
N SER A 64 -6.50 14.88 -6.75
CA SER A 64 -7.61 14.25 -6.03
C SER A 64 -7.59 12.73 -6.10
N ARG A 65 -6.61 12.14 -6.81
CA ARG A 65 -6.34 10.71 -6.78
C ARG A 65 -5.95 10.33 -5.34
N PRO A 66 -6.62 9.34 -4.73
CA PRO A 66 -6.12 8.80 -3.47
C PRO A 66 -4.70 8.27 -3.72
N PRO A 67 -3.72 8.61 -2.86
CA PRO A 67 -2.36 8.09 -3.01
C PRO A 67 -2.44 6.58 -3.15
N GLU A 68 -1.75 6.01 -4.14
CA GLU A 68 -1.65 4.56 -4.29
C GLU A 68 -1.26 3.98 -2.92
N GLU A 69 -2.16 3.18 -2.34
CA GLU A 69 -1.89 2.54 -1.06
C GLU A 69 -0.64 1.70 -1.28
N PRO A 70 0.47 1.96 -0.55
CA PRO A 70 1.71 1.24 -0.78
C PRO A 70 1.41 -0.25 -0.67
N GLU A 71 1.67 -0.99 -1.76
CA GLU A 71 1.54 -2.44 -1.76
C GLU A 71 2.49 -2.99 -0.68
N LEU A 72 1.93 -3.34 0.48
CA LEU A 72 2.70 -4.03 1.50
C LEU A 72 3.16 -5.36 0.90
N PRO A 73 4.47 -5.65 0.89
CA PRO A 73 4.98 -6.86 0.27
C PRO A 73 4.33 -8.10 0.89
N LEU A 74 3.72 -8.93 0.03
CA LEU A 74 3.04 -10.17 0.40
C LEU A 74 4.05 -11.33 0.46
N GLY A 75 4.07 -12.09 1.57
CA GLY A 75 4.91 -13.29 1.73
C GLY A 75 5.53 -13.44 3.14
N PRO A 76 6.26 -14.54 3.41
CA PRO A 76 7.03 -14.68 4.64
C PRO A 76 8.05 -13.56 4.72
N SER A 77 7.83 -12.64 5.65
CA SER A 77 8.70 -11.48 5.79
C SER A 77 9.89 -11.80 6.69
N SER A 78 11.08 -11.36 6.29
CA SER A 78 12.21 -11.25 7.22
C SER A 78 11.81 -10.39 8.44
N PRO A 79 12.48 -10.55 9.61
CA PRO A 79 12.16 -9.74 10.77
C PRO A 79 12.29 -8.23 10.52
N ALA A 80 13.19 -7.79 9.65
CA ALA A 80 13.32 -6.39 9.27
C ALA A 80 12.09 -5.88 8.49
N GLN A 81 11.61 -6.67 7.52
CA GLN A 81 10.39 -6.34 6.78
C GLN A 81 9.15 -6.32 7.69
N GLU A 82 9.06 -7.25 8.65
CA GLU A 82 8.03 -7.23 9.70
C GLU A 82 8.11 -5.93 10.52
N GLY A 83 9.33 -5.51 10.89
CA GLY A 83 9.58 -4.26 11.60
C GLY A 83 9.08 -3.04 10.86
N GLU A 84 9.36 -2.92 9.55
CA GLU A 84 8.87 -1.79 8.74
C GLU A 84 7.35 -1.78 8.62
N ARG A 85 6.69 -2.94 8.49
CA ARG A 85 5.22 -2.98 8.45
C ARG A 85 4.62 -2.56 9.78
N LEU A 86 5.16 -3.04 10.90
CA LEU A 86 4.70 -2.62 12.23
C LEU A 86 4.94 -1.12 12.47
N PHE A 87 6.06 -0.58 11.99
CA PHE A 87 6.34 0.85 12.00
C PHE A 87 5.32 1.67 11.21
N ALA A 88 5.01 1.25 9.97
CA ALA A 88 4.01 1.92 9.13
C ALA A 88 2.61 1.93 9.78
N LEU A 89 2.34 0.92 10.59
CA LEU A 89 1.11 0.82 11.37
C LEU A 89 1.18 1.60 12.71
N GLY A 90 2.30 2.21 13.06
CA GLY A 90 2.49 2.95 14.32
C GLY A 90 2.74 2.08 15.56
N ASP A 91 2.99 0.77 15.39
CA ASP A 91 3.38 -0.14 16.47
C ASP A 91 4.91 -0.12 16.66
N TYR A 92 5.42 0.97 17.24
CA TYR A 92 6.86 1.17 17.43
C TYR A 92 7.49 0.13 18.36
N VAL A 93 6.74 -0.37 19.35
CA VAL A 93 7.19 -1.42 20.26
C VAL A 93 7.35 -2.75 19.52
N GLY A 94 6.34 -3.13 18.73
CA GLY A 94 6.39 -4.31 17.87
C GLY A 94 7.52 -4.22 16.84
N ALA A 95 7.68 -3.05 16.21
CA ALA A 95 8.75 -2.79 15.25
C ALA A 95 10.14 -2.96 15.86
N ALA A 96 10.39 -2.38 17.05
CA ALA A 96 11.66 -2.54 17.75
C ALA A 96 11.96 -4.00 18.11
N ALA A 97 10.94 -4.78 18.50
CA ALA A 97 11.10 -6.22 18.74
C ALA A 97 11.45 -7.01 17.47
N ALA A 98 10.90 -6.63 16.32
CA ALA A 98 11.23 -7.25 15.04
C ALA A 98 12.67 -6.91 14.59
N TYR A 99 13.12 -5.67 14.78
CA TYR A 99 14.50 -5.26 14.50
C TYR A 99 15.54 -5.89 15.42
N ARG A 100 15.21 -6.12 16.71
CA ARG A 100 16.06 -6.92 17.60
C ARG A 100 16.30 -8.33 17.06
N ARG A 101 15.27 -8.98 16.50
CA ARG A 101 15.41 -10.29 15.85
C ARG A 101 16.22 -10.20 14.56
N ALA A 102 16.02 -9.16 13.75
CA ALA A 102 16.81 -8.94 12.55
C ALA A 102 18.32 -8.82 12.86
N LEU A 103 18.66 -8.18 13.99
CA LEU A 103 20.04 -8.08 14.49
C LEU A 103 20.57 -9.40 15.09
N GLN A 104 19.72 -10.28 15.61
CA GLN A 104 20.14 -11.64 16.00
C GLN A 104 20.57 -12.44 14.76
N GLU A 105 19.89 -12.27 13.62
CA GLU A 105 20.26 -12.92 12.35
C GLU A 105 21.47 -12.25 11.69
N ARG A 106 21.60 -10.93 11.80
CA ARG A 106 22.70 -10.13 11.20
C ARG A 106 23.24 -9.08 12.19
N PRO A 107 24.13 -9.47 13.12
CA PRO A 107 24.62 -8.59 14.19
C PRO A 107 25.41 -7.38 13.70
N ASP A 108 26.09 -7.51 12.56
CA ASP A 108 26.96 -6.46 12.01
C ASP A 108 26.23 -5.47 11.10
N ASN A 109 24.90 -5.59 10.97
CA ASN A 109 24.13 -4.68 10.13
C ASN A 109 23.88 -3.34 10.84
N GLU A 110 24.71 -2.35 10.52
CA GLU A 110 24.61 -0.98 11.08
C GLU A 110 23.25 -0.32 10.82
N LEU A 111 22.67 -0.52 9.63
CA LEU A 111 21.35 0.04 9.31
C LEU A 111 20.27 -0.48 10.26
N PHE A 112 20.32 -1.76 10.65
CA PHE A 112 19.37 -2.31 11.61
C PHE A 112 19.59 -1.76 13.03
N LYS A 113 20.83 -1.45 13.41
CA LYS A 113 21.16 -0.82 14.70
C LYS A 113 20.60 0.60 14.75
N GLU A 114 20.85 1.39 13.71
CA GLU A 114 20.34 2.76 13.60
C GLU A 114 18.82 2.79 13.65
N ARG A 115 18.16 1.92 12.86
CA ARG A 115 16.71 1.84 12.82
C ARG A 115 16.12 1.42 14.17
N LEU A 116 16.75 0.48 14.87
CA LEU A 116 16.34 0.08 16.21
C LEU A 116 16.43 1.25 17.21
N ILE A 117 17.49 2.05 17.15
CA ILE A 117 17.66 3.23 18.01
C ILE A 117 16.55 4.26 17.75
N GLU A 118 16.24 4.53 16.49
CA GLU A 118 15.16 5.44 16.10
C GLU A 118 13.81 4.97 16.67
N LEU A 119 13.49 3.69 16.48
CA LEU A 119 12.25 3.09 16.99
C LEU A 119 12.14 3.16 18.52
N PHE A 120 13.26 3.01 19.24
CA PHE A 120 13.26 3.19 20.69
C PHE A 120 12.95 4.63 21.11
N ARG A 121 13.43 5.64 20.37
CA ARG A 121 13.09 7.05 20.66
C ARG A 121 11.60 7.28 20.43
N MET A 122 11.09 6.85 19.28
CA MET A 122 9.67 7.02 18.94
C MET A 122 8.75 6.29 19.92
N ALA A 123 9.10 5.07 20.34
CA ALA A 123 8.30 4.32 21.32
C ALA A 123 8.27 5.00 22.71
N ARG A 124 9.31 5.76 23.07
CA ARG A 124 9.35 6.53 24.33
C ARG A 124 8.54 7.82 24.24
N GLU A 125 8.64 8.52 23.11
CA GLU A 125 7.95 9.80 22.88
C GLU A 125 6.45 9.59 22.59
N MET A 126 6.13 8.51 21.88
CA MET A 126 4.79 8.13 21.45
C MET A 126 4.58 6.64 21.77
N PRO A 127 4.19 6.27 23.00
CA PRO A 127 3.98 4.88 23.41
C PRO A 127 2.68 4.29 22.82
N LEU A 128 2.50 4.42 21.51
CA LEU A 128 1.44 3.75 20.76
C LEU A 128 1.80 2.26 20.65
N GLN A 129 1.08 1.41 21.38
CA GLN A 129 1.25 -0.05 21.38
C GLN A 129 0.37 -0.76 20.34
N SER A 130 -0.19 -0.01 19.40
CA SER A 130 -1.14 -0.56 18.45
C SER A 130 -1.24 0.33 17.23
N PRO A 131 -1.44 -0.27 16.05
CA PRO A 131 -2.17 0.42 15.01
C PRO A 131 -3.50 0.83 15.63
N THR A 132 -3.78 2.12 15.70
CA THR A 132 -5.18 2.54 15.81
C THR A 132 -5.85 2.01 14.56
N ASP A 133 -7.09 1.54 14.65
CA ASP A 133 -7.79 0.96 13.49
C ASP A 133 -7.83 1.91 12.27
N LYS A 134 -7.56 3.20 12.50
CA LYS A 134 -7.32 4.24 11.49
C LYS A 134 -6.13 4.01 10.57
N ALA A 135 -5.09 3.30 11.01
CA ALA A 135 -3.87 3.02 10.24
C ALA A 135 -3.93 1.69 9.47
N LEU A 136 -5.02 0.92 9.62
CA LEU A 136 -5.17 -0.32 8.87
C LEU A 136 -5.46 -0.03 7.39
N PRO A 137 -4.81 -0.75 6.46
CA PRO A 137 -5.13 -0.67 5.04
C PRO A 137 -6.62 -0.96 4.78
N LYS A 138 -7.19 -0.31 3.76
CA LYS A 138 -8.59 -0.54 3.39
C LYS A 138 -8.74 -1.80 2.56
N ALA A 139 -7.77 -2.09 1.70
CA ALA A 139 -7.78 -3.27 0.85
C ALA A 139 -7.73 -4.58 1.67
N PRO A 140 -8.49 -5.64 1.31
CA PRO A 140 -8.64 -6.83 2.14
C PRO A 140 -7.34 -7.58 2.44
N GLN A 141 -6.49 -7.77 1.43
CA GLN A 141 -5.23 -8.52 1.55
C GLN A 141 -4.20 -7.81 2.45
N PRO A 142 -3.82 -6.53 2.22
CA PRO A 142 -2.88 -5.84 3.08
C PRO A 142 -3.45 -5.64 4.50
N ARG A 143 -4.77 -5.49 4.63
CA ARG A 143 -5.44 -5.46 5.94
C ARG A 143 -5.26 -6.77 6.69
N LEU A 144 -5.47 -7.91 6.03
CA LEU A 144 -5.26 -9.22 6.63
C LEU A 144 -3.80 -9.38 7.09
N GLN A 145 -2.83 -9.02 6.25
CA GLN A 145 -1.41 -9.09 6.61
C GLN A 145 -1.09 -8.22 7.82
N ALA A 146 -1.56 -6.97 7.85
CA ALA A 146 -1.39 -6.07 8.99
C ALA A 146 -1.98 -6.65 10.30
N LEU A 147 -3.14 -7.31 10.22
CA LEU A 147 -3.74 -7.97 11.37
C LEU A 147 -2.94 -9.19 11.83
N LEU A 148 -2.40 -9.99 10.90
CA LEU A 148 -1.55 -11.13 11.21
C LEU A 148 -0.25 -10.68 11.90
N ASP A 149 0.40 -9.63 11.40
CA ASP A 149 1.61 -9.06 12.00
C ASP A 149 1.34 -8.55 13.41
N ARG A 150 0.22 -7.85 13.62
CA ARG A 150 -0.22 -7.38 14.93
C ARG A 150 -0.46 -8.53 15.92
N VAL A 151 -1.07 -9.62 15.47
CA VAL A 151 -1.31 -10.80 16.33
C VAL A 151 0.00 -11.50 16.65
N ALA A 152 0.89 -11.65 15.66
CA ALA A 152 2.19 -12.28 15.82
C ALA A 152 3.09 -11.47 16.78
N SER A 153 3.16 -10.14 16.61
CA SER A 153 3.97 -9.26 17.45
C SER A 153 3.53 -9.36 18.91
N ARG A 154 2.23 -9.23 19.18
CA ARG A 154 1.65 -9.31 20.53
C ARG A 154 1.86 -10.67 21.19
N ARG A 155 1.74 -11.75 20.42
CA ARG A 155 1.97 -13.10 20.93
C ARG A 155 3.42 -13.29 21.36
N ARG A 156 4.38 -12.73 20.62
CA ARG A 156 5.81 -12.80 20.96
C ARG A 156 6.16 -11.93 22.16
N LEU A 157 5.66 -10.69 22.21
CA LEU A 157 5.87 -9.79 23.34
C LEU A 157 5.34 -10.33 24.68
N LYS A 158 4.34 -11.22 24.67
CA LYS A 158 3.87 -11.90 25.90
C LYS A 158 4.78 -13.03 26.38
N ARG A 159 5.70 -13.50 25.53
CA ARG A 159 6.57 -14.65 25.81
C ARG A 159 7.99 -14.23 26.23
N ASP A 160 8.36 -13.00 25.95
CA ASP A 160 9.63 -12.37 26.35
C ASP A 160 9.45 -11.64 27.70
#